data_AF-N1U5G9-F1
#
_entry.id   AF-N1U5G9-F1
#
_cell.length_a   1.000
_cell.length_b   1.000
_cell.length_c   1.000
_cell.angle_alpha   90.00
_cell.angle_beta   90.00
_cell.angle_gamma   90.00
#
_symmetry.space_group_name_H-M   'P 1'
#
loop_
_entity.id
_entity.type
_entity.pdbx_description
1 polymer ?
#
loop_
_entity_poly.entity_id
_entity_poly.type
_entity_poly.pdbx_seq_one_letter_code
_entity_poly.pdbx_strand_id
1 'polypeptide(L)'
;MKTNKTVHFVFFSILSFMFQSCDSEIELSIPNQIRLSGIVKLNSNQNEDIRINYQIYDEKTHTYQWILKEIPKLRSGWSQYYATVPSLGIMIDFGDDKQLKRLQISEYGILYITSGSVLRRDFQKEKFLELMTCILKDTFR
;
A
#
# COMPACT_ATOMS: atom_id res chain seq x y z
N MET A 1 46.19 11.07 -29.73
CA MET A 1 45.27 10.89 -28.59
C MET A 1 44.38 9.69 -28.85
N LYS A 2 44.65 8.53 -28.21
CA LYS A 2 43.78 7.35 -28.26
C LYS A 2 42.68 7.56 -27.22
N THR A 3 41.45 7.78 -27.69
CA THR A 3 40.27 7.89 -26.83
C THR A 3 39.98 6.56 -26.15
N ASN A 4 39.89 6.62 -24.83
CA ASN A 4 39.84 5.49 -23.91
C ASN A 4 38.41 4.89 -23.92
N LYS A 5 38.09 4.13 -24.97
CA LYS A 5 36.76 3.49 -25.17
C LYS A 5 36.36 2.56 -24.00
N THR A 6 37.34 2.01 -23.28
CA THR A 6 37.13 1.12 -22.14
C THR A 6 36.47 1.83 -20.95
N VAL A 7 36.79 3.11 -20.72
CA VAL A 7 36.27 3.86 -19.57
C VAL A 7 34.79 4.22 -19.76
N HIS A 8 34.36 4.51 -20.99
CA HIS A 8 32.95 4.77 -21.29
C HIS A 8 32.07 3.52 -21.15
N PHE A 9 32.57 2.35 -21.53
CA PHE A 9 31.79 1.10 -21.47
C PHE A 9 31.53 0.66 -20.02
N VAL A 10 32.51 0.81 -19.14
CA VAL A 10 32.37 0.49 -17.71
C VAL A 10 31.42 1.47 -17.02
N PHE A 11 31.49 2.76 -17.36
CA PHE A 11 30.60 3.78 -16.78
C PHE A 11 29.13 3.56 -17.17
N PHE A 12 28.87 3.17 -18.43
CA PHE A 12 27.52 2.88 -18.90
C PHE A 12 26.93 1.61 -18.27
N SER A 13 27.77 0.60 -18.00
CA SER A 13 27.35 -0.67 -17.37
C SER A 13 27.02 -0.50 -15.88
N ILE A 14 27.72 0.39 -15.18
CA ILE A 14 27.46 0.71 -13.77
C ILE A 14 26.21 1.61 -13.65
N LEU A 15 25.99 2.51 -14.60
CA LEU A 15 24.82 3.39 -14.61
C LEU A 15 23.52 2.62 -14.94
N SER A 16 23.58 1.59 -15.79
CA SER A 16 22.40 0.75 -16.09
C SER A 16 21.98 -0.14 -14.91
N PHE A 17 22.91 -0.54 -14.04
CA PHE A 17 22.57 -1.25 -12.80
C PHE A 17 21.85 -0.38 -11.75
N MET A 18 22.03 0.95 -11.81
CA MET A 18 21.35 1.90 -10.91
C MET A 18 19.94 2.30 -11.38
N PHE A 19 19.58 2.00 -12.63
CA PHE A 19 18.28 2.35 -13.23
C PHE A 19 17.39 1.15 -13.55
N GLN A 20 17.75 -0.03 -13.06
CA GLN A 20 16.80 -1.13 -13.00
C GLN A 20 15.81 -0.80 -11.87
N SER A 21 14.81 0.03 -12.17
CA SER A 21 13.58 0.11 -11.36
C SER A 21 13.09 -1.33 -11.21
N CYS A 22 13.44 -1.93 -10.09
CA CYS A 22 13.00 -3.26 -9.74
C CYS A 22 11.53 -3.08 -9.39
N ASP A 23 10.65 -3.25 -10.37
CA ASP A 23 9.23 -3.43 -10.11
C ASP A 23 9.12 -4.67 -9.23
N SER A 24 9.10 -4.47 -7.91
CA SER A 24 9.07 -5.57 -6.96
C SER A 24 7.68 -6.18 -7.03
N GLU A 25 7.61 -7.44 -7.46
CA GLU A 25 6.38 -8.21 -7.34
C GLU A 25 6.16 -8.58 -5.87
N ILE A 26 5.00 -8.23 -5.32
CA ILE A 26 4.62 -8.56 -3.94
C ILE A 26 3.56 -9.65 -3.99
N GLU A 27 3.81 -10.75 -3.27
CA GLU A 27 2.80 -11.75 -3.01
C GLU A 27 1.96 -11.33 -1.78
N LEU A 28 0.73 -10.90 -2.04
CA LEU A 28 -0.24 -10.51 -1.01
C LEU A 28 -1.19 -11.68 -0.75
N SER A 29 -0.91 -12.50 0.27
CA SER A 29 -1.83 -13.51 0.77
C SER A 29 -2.83 -12.86 1.74
N ILE A 30 -4.12 -12.87 1.41
CA ILE A 30 -5.17 -12.33 2.27
C ILE A 30 -5.59 -13.41 3.27
N PRO A 31 -5.44 -13.20 4.59
CA PRO A 31 -5.90 -14.13 5.61
C PRO A 31 -7.43 -14.14 5.70
N ASN A 32 -8.00 -15.21 6.27
CA ASN A 32 -9.46 -15.37 6.43
C ASN A 32 -10.13 -14.30 7.30
N GLN A 33 -9.33 -13.58 8.10
CA GLN A 33 -9.76 -12.43 8.87
C GLN A 33 -8.69 -11.35 8.77
N ILE A 34 -9.14 -10.13 8.51
CA ILE A 34 -8.26 -8.97 8.46
C ILE A 34 -8.59 -8.04 9.61
N ARG A 35 -7.57 -7.36 10.11
CA ARG A 35 -7.72 -6.33 11.14
C ARG A 35 -7.53 -4.99 10.49
N LEU A 36 -8.47 -4.08 10.74
CA LEU A 36 -8.48 -2.77 10.13
C LEU A 36 -8.60 -1.69 11.20
N SER A 37 -7.78 -0.66 11.05
CA SER A 37 -7.83 0.56 11.86
C SER A 37 -7.41 1.75 11.00
N GLY A 38 -7.68 2.97 11.42
CA GLY A 38 -7.18 4.11 10.68
C GLY A 38 -7.81 5.43 11.05
N ILE A 39 -7.21 6.49 10.53
CA ILE A 39 -7.73 7.85 10.61
C ILE A 39 -7.83 8.35 9.18
N VAL A 40 -9.02 8.74 8.77
CA VAL A 40 -9.31 9.15 7.40
C VAL A 40 -9.99 10.51 7.37
N LYS A 41 -9.54 11.36 6.45
CA LYS A 41 -10.23 12.60 6.09
C LYS A 41 -10.92 12.41 4.74
N LEU A 42 -12.26 12.35 4.74
CA LEU A 42 -13.05 12.16 3.51
C LEU A 42 -13.07 13.41 2.62
N ASN A 43 -12.93 14.60 3.22
CA ASN A 43 -13.00 15.86 2.51
C ASN A 43 -12.08 16.89 3.17
N SER A 44 -11.24 17.58 2.39
CA SER A 44 -10.31 18.61 2.91
C SER A 44 -11.02 19.71 3.69
N ASN A 45 -12.28 19.97 3.33
CA ASN A 45 -13.12 21.05 3.85
C ASN A 45 -13.93 20.66 5.10
N GLN A 46 -13.94 19.38 5.49
CA GLN A 46 -14.56 18.93 6.74
C GLN A 46 -13.45 18.77 7.79
N ASN A 47 -13.66 19.35 8.98
CA ASN A 47 -12.69 19.30 10.08
C ASN A 47 -12.79 18.03 10.93
N GLU A 48 -13.63 17.08 10.54
CA GLU A 48 -13.87 15.85 11.30
C GLU A 48 -13.11 14.69 10.66
N ASP A 49 -12.17 14.15 11.42
CA ASP A 49 -11.47 12.92 11.06
C ASP A 49 -12.37 11.72 11.41
N ILE A 50 -12.55 10.81 10.45
CA ILE A 50 -13.19 9.52 10.73
C ILE A 50 -12.14 8.61 11.35
N ARG A 51 -12.38 8.24 12.61
CA ARG A 51 -11.59 7.24 13.32
C ARG A 51 -12.22 5.87 13.14
N ILE A 52 -11.52 5.01 12.44
CA ILE A 52 -11.85 3.59 12.36
C ILE A 52 -11.08 2.91 13.48
N ASN A 53 -11.79 2.63 14.57
CA ASN A 53 -11.24 1.83 15.66
C ASN A 53 -10.91 0.43 15.16
N TYR A 54 -10.04 -0.25 15.89
CA TYR A 54 -9.64 -1.61 15.57
C TYR A 54 -10.86 -2.53 15.42
N GLN A 55 -11.10 -3.00 14.21
CA GLN A 55 -12.23 -3.88 13.86
C GLN A 55 -11.72 -5.09 13.06
N ILE A 56 -12.35 -6.24 13.30
CA ILE A 56 -12.07 -7.49 12.60
C ILE A 56 -13.13 -7.67 11.52
N TYR A 57 -12.68 -7.87 10.29
CA TYR A 57 -13.53 -8.12 9.14
C TYR A 57 -13.27 -9.54 8.62
N ASP A 58 -14.36 -10.28 8.39
CA ASP A 58 -14.34 -11.64 7.85
C ASP A 58 -15.09 -11.71 6.51
N GLU A 59 -15.12 -12.90 5.93
CA GLU A 59 -15.76 -13.20 4.64
C GLU A 59 -17.21 -12.72 4.48
N LYS A 60 -17.95 -12.44 5.56
CA LYS A 60 -19.34 -11.98 5.48
C LYS A 60 -19.46 -10.46 5.29
N THR A 61 -18.37 -9.73 5.51
CA THR A 61 -18.34 -8.27 5.45
C THR A 61 -18.09 -7.75 4.03
N HIS A 62 -18.69 -6.61 3.69
CA HIS A 62 -18.47 -5.99 2.37
C HIS A 62 -17.01 -5.54 2.21
N THR A 63 -16.40 -5.10 3.30
CA THR A 63 -15.00 -4.66 3.37
C THR A 63 -14.05 -5.79 3.02
N TYR A 64 -14.22 -6.97 3.63
CA TYR A 64 -13.41 -8.13 3.30
C TYR A 64 -13.57 -8.55 1.84
N GLN A 65 -14.81 -8.60 1.34
CA GLN A 65 -15.08 -8.97 -0.06
C GLN A 65 -14.44 -7.99 -1.04
N TRP A 66 -14.45 -6.69 -0.73
CA TRP A 66 -13.73 -5.70 -1.52
C TRP A 66 -12.21 -5.94 -1.49
N ILE A 67 -11.64 -6.21 -0.32
CA ILE A 67 -10.20 -6.46 -0.16
C ILE A 67 -9.76 -7.71 -0.93
N LEU A 68 -10.51 -8.80 -0.81
CA LEU A 68 -10.27 -10.05 -1.53
C LEU A 68 -10.29 -9.85 -3.05
N LYS A 69 -11.11 -8.93 -3.54
CA LYS A 69 -11.24 -8.62 -4.97
C LYS A 69 -10.14 -7.69 -5.49
N GLU A 70 -9.85 -6.61 -4.76
CA GLU A 70 -9.02 -5.52 -5.29
C GLU A 70 -7.54 -5.64 -4.91
N ILE A 71 -7.20 -6.11 -3.70
CA ILE A 71 -5.82 -6.16 -3.23
C ILE A 71 -4.95 -7.16 -4.02
N PRO A 72 -5.43 -8.36 -4.41
CA PRO A 72 -4.63 -9.28 -5.22
C PRO A 72 -4.27 -8.79 -6.62
N LYS A 73 -4.89 -7.71 -7.11
CA LYS A 73 -4.53 -7.05 -8.37
C LYS A 73 -3.30 -6.15 -8.22
N LEU A 74 -2.88 -5.88 -6.99
CA LEU A 74 -1.79 -4.98 -6.67
C LEU A 74 -0.41 -5.67 -6.70
N ARG A 75 -0.17 -6.62 -7.62
CA ARG A 75 1.06 -7.46 -7.58
C ARG A 75 2.33 -6.71 -7.96
N SER A 76 2.28 -5.81 -8.94
CA SER A 76 3.44 -5.12 -9.51
C SER A 76 3.38 -3.59 -9.35
N GLY A 77 4.34 -2.84 -9.90
CA GLY A 77 4.31 -1.37 -9.89
C GLY A 77 4.53 -0.74 -8.52
N TRP A 78 5.32 -1.42 -7.69
CA TRP A 78 5.73 -0.94 -6.37
C TRP A 78 7.08 -0.25 -6.49
N SER A 79 7.22 0.88 -5.80
CA SER A 79 8.44 1.66 -5.71
C SER A 79 8.87 1.80 -4.25
N GLN A 80 10.16 1.96 -3.99
CA GLN A 80 10.63 2.20 -2.63
C GLN A 80 10.12 3.54 -2.09
N TYR A 81 9.65 3.54 -0.84
CA TYR A 81 9.16 4.72 -0.15
C TYR A 81 10.08 5.08 1.01
N TYR A 82 10.72 6.25 0.91
CA TYR A 82 11.74 6.71 1.84
C TYR A 82 11.28 7.83 2.78
N ALA A 83 10.05 8.33 2.61
CA ALA A 83 9.50 9.36 3.46
C ALA A 83 8.85 8.75 4.72
N THR A 84 8.58 9.61 5.70
CA THR A 84 7.83 9.22 6.90
C THR A 84 6.46 8.69 6.49
N VAL A 85 6.11 7.51 6.98
CA VAL A 85 4.79 6.91 6.76
C VAL A 85 3.71 7.89 7.23
N PRO A 86 2.75 8.27 6.37
CA PRO A 86 1.68 9.20 6.74
C PRO A 86 0.88 8.67 7.93
N SER A 87 0.42 9.57 8.81
CA SER A 87 -0.46 9.20 9.92
C SER A 87 -1.90 8.93 9.47
N LEU A 88 -2.28 9.41 8.28
CA LEU A 88 -3.62 9.25 7.71
C LEU A 88 -3.68 8.08 6.74
N GLY A 89 -4.76 7.33 6.80
CA GLY A 89 -5.03 6.17 5.97
C GLY A 89 -5.66 5.03 6.74
N ILE A 90 -6.20 4.09 5.98
CA ILE A 90 -6.72 2.82 6.48
C ILE A 90 -5.57 1.84 6.56
N MET A 91 -5.25 1.37 7.75
CA MET A 91 -4.32 0.28 8.00
C MET A 91 -5.05 -1.05 7.93
N ILE A 92 -4.52 -1.98 7.14
CA ILE A 92 -4.98 -3.37 7.03
C ILE A 92 -3.82 -4.27 7.41
N ASP A 93 -3.98 -5.03 8.48
CA ASP A 93 -3.01 -6.01 8.95
C ASP A 93 -3.31 -7.39 8.35
N PHE A 94 -2.31 -7.98 7.67
CA PHE A 94 -2.41 -9.32 7.07
C PHE A 94 -1.69 -10.42 7.85
N GLY A 95 -0.92 -10.06 8.88
CA GLY A 95 -0.05 -10.98 9.60
C GLY A 95 -0.39 -11.09 11.09
N ASP A 96 0.14 -12.14 11.70
CA ASP A 96 0.27 -12.25 13.15
C ASP A 96 1.47 -11.41 13.63
N ASP A 97 1.46 -11.02 14.92
CA ASP A 97 2.38 -10.06 15.55
C ASP A 97 3.89 -10.33 15.34
N LYS A 98 4.26 -11.51 14.84
CA LYS A 98 5.65 -11.92 14.56
C LYS A 98 6.22 -11.35 13.27
N GLN A 99 5.39 -10.98 12.29
CA GLN A 99 5.85 -10.37 11.03
C GLN A 99 4.94 -9.19 10.67
N LEU A 100 5.48 -7.98 10.76
CA LEU A 100 4.78 -6.78 10.30
C LEU A 100 4.56 -6.90 8.79
N LYS A 101 3.30 -7.08 8.39
CA LYS A 101 2.83 -7.05 7.00
C LYS A 101 1.52 -6.27 6.97
N ARG A 102 1.61 -4.99 6.61
CA ARG A 102 0.50 -4.05 6.68
C ARG A 102 0.34 -3.31 5.36
N LEU A 103 -0.89 -3.16 4.88
CA LEU A 103 -1.21 -2.19 3.84
C LEU A 103 -1.80 -0.95 4.48
N GLN A 104 -1.28 0.21 4.12
CA GLN A 104 -1.92 1.48 4.36
C GLN A 104 -2.55 1.96 3.05
N ILE A 105 -3.85 2.22 3.06
CA ILE A 105 -4.58 2.73 1.90
C ILE A 105 -5.08 4.14 2.20
N SER A 106 -4.76 5.08 1.31
CA SER A 106 -5.18 6.48 1.40
C SER A 106 -5.64 6.99 0.03
N GLU A 107 -6.17 8.20 -0.02
CA GLU A 107 -6.49 8.86 -1.30
C GLU A 107 -5.24 9.19 -2.15
N TYR A 108 -4.05 9.17 -1.55
CA TYR A 108 -2.77 9.51 -2.20
C TYR A 108 -2.00 8.30 -2.72
N GLY A 109 -2.53 7.10 -2.47
CA GLY A 109 -1.87 5.85 -2.82
C GLY A 109 -1.90 4.82 -1.70
N ILE A 110 -1.19 3.74 -1.96
CA ILE A 110 -1.05 2.59 -1.07
C ILE A 110 0.41 2.45 -0.65
N LEU A 111 0.61 2.20 0.64
CA LEU A 111 1.89 1.78 1.18
C LEU A 111 1.82 0.33 1.65
N TYR A 112 2.74 -0.50 1.20
CA TYR A 112 2.98 -1.82 1.76
C TYR A 112 4.16 -1.72 2.74
N ILE A 113 3.86 -1.95 4.01
CA ILE A 113 4.77 -1.76 5.14
C ILE A 113 5.19 -3.12 5.65
N THR A 114 6.49 -3.38 5.63
CA THR A 114 7.12 -4.55 6.24
C THR A 114 8.08 -4.14 7.35
N SER A 115 8.65 -5.09 8.07
CA SER A 115 9.68 -4.81 9.08
C SER A 115 10.96 -4.19 8.51
N GLY A 116 11.25 -4.39 7.22
CA GLY A 116 12.52 -3.95 6.59
C GLY A 116 12.36 -2.87 5.52
N SER A 117 11.15 -2.63 5.03
CA SER A 117 10.92 -1.69 3.92
C SER A 117 9.49 -1.17 3.88
N VAL A 118 9.34 0.00 3.26
CA VAL A 118 8.04 0.53 2.85
C VAL A 118 8.06 0.66 1.33
N LEU A 119 7.03 0.13 0.70
CA LEU A 119 6.82 0.21 -0.75
C LEU A 119 5.58 1.04 -1.02
N ARG A 120 5.63 1.90 -2.03
CA ARG A 120 4.52 2.75 -2.47
C ARG A 120 4.04 2.34 -3.85
N ARG A 121 2.72 2.39 -4.03
CA ARG A 121 2.07 2.30 -5.33
C ARG A 121 0.95 3.34 -5.41
N ASP A 122 0.80 3.95 -6.59
CA ASP A 122 -0.33 4.84 -6.84
C ASP A 122 -1.64 4.07 -6.80
N PHE A 123 -2.70 4.72 -6.33
CA PHE A 123 -4.00 4.10 -6.17
C PHE A 123 -5.10 5.05 -6.63
N GLN A 124 -6.12 4.48 -7.28
CA GLN A 124 -7.24 5.25 -7.77
C GLN A 124 -8.07 5.77 -6.60
N LYS A 125 -8.32 7.09 -6.58
CA LYS A 125 -9.12 7.73 -5.54
C LYS A 125 -10.53 7.14 -5.46
N GLU A 126 -11.10 6.76 -6.60
CA GLU A 126 -12.41 6.10 -6.69
C GLU A 126 -12.41 4.78 -5.93
N LYS A 127 -11.33 4.00 -6.03
CA LYS A 127 -11.18 2.75 -5.30
C LYS A 127 -11.05 2.97 -3.80
N PHE A 128 -10.36 4.03 -3.39
CA PHE A 128 -10.33 4.42 -1.98
C PHE A 128 -11.73 4.77 -1.44
N LEU A 129 -12.53 5.51 -2.21
CA LEU A 129 -13.91 5.86 -1.84
C LEU A 129 -14.84 4.63 -1.81
N GLU A 130 -14.65 3.67 -2.72
CA GLU A 130 -15.36 2.39 -2.69
C GLU A 130 -15.06 1.63 -1.40
N LEU A 131 -13.79 1.52 -1.00
CA LEU A 131 -13.38 0.89 0.25
C LEU A 131 -14.00 1.59 1.47
N MET A 132 -13.93 2.92 1.53
CA MET A 132 -14.58 3.71 2.59
C MET A 132 -16.07 3.42 2.68
N THR A 133 -16.75 3.32 1.54
CA THR A 133 -18.18 2.99 1.50
C THR A 133 -18.46 1.60 2.08
N CYS A 134 -17.63 0.60 1.78
CA CYS A 134 -17.74 -0.73 2.38
C CYS A 134 -17.57 -0.68 3.90
N ILE A 135 -16.53 0.01 4.39
CA ILE A 135 -16.23 0.13 5.82
C ILE A 135 -17.38 0.78 6.58
N LEU A 136 -17.91 1.90 6.05
CA LEU A 136 -19.04 2.60 6.67
C LEU A 136 -20.30 1.72 6.69
N LYS A 137 -20.57 0.98 5.60
CA LYS A 137 -21.71 0.04 5.55
C LYS A 137 -21.63 -1.07 6.59
N ASP A 138 -20.43 -1.60 6.82
CA ASP A 138 -20.23 -2.67 7.80
C ASP A 138 -20.21 -2.13 9.24
N THR A 139 -19.78 -0.88 9.44
CA THR A 139 -19.68 -0.24 10.77
C THR A 139 -21.03 0.25 11.31
N PHE A 140 -21.91 0.76 10.44
CA PHE A 140 -23.21 1.33 10.82
C PHE A 140 -24.40 0.37 10.61
N ARG A 141 -24.12 -0.95 10.55
CA ARG A 141 -25.14 -1.99 10.40
C ARG A 141 -25.61 -2.51 11.75
#